data_AF-A0A923IBL9-F1
#
_entry.id   AF-A0A923IBL9-F1
#
_cell.length_a   1.000
_cell.length_b   1.000
_cell.length_c   1.000
_cell.angle_alpha   90.00
_cell.angle_beta   90.00
_cell.angle_gamma   90.00
#
_symmetry.space_group_name_H-M   'P 1'
#
loop_
_entity.id
_entity.type
_entity.pdbx_description
1 polymer ?
#
loop_
_entity_poly.entity_id
_entity_poly.type
_entity_poly.pdbx_seq_one_letter_code
_entity_poly.pdbx_strand_id
1 'polypeptide(L)'
;MTESYDIITRDGGLRLFKADPQWERERLVSVSAPGLATRTLRFPSELDVLDVIDLPAWADVTVSVHHAHPLRRLVKRPAVLQARPKTRRLRGLITGSGRCGTQSVAHWLDGRTDLDGDALSARHESLWHYLLPMIAAGRVEDVRAIVAGFTHQVECAPHFSLLPDAIEADAVVRLIRDGRRVVQSGLNRGWYVKEGPWNRVKPVFPGDAFAQSCRFWVHANRNLERVATHTFRLEDLSASPAARAALLAALGLLPGGRPLPTSNAGPVSSQTDRWTEAEHATFEEICGELMDEHYPGWRREAGAPQDAAGAPLMQVAGAG
;
A
#
# COMPACT_ATOMS: atom_id res chain seq x y z
N MET A 1 -2.04 5.97 23.11
CA MET A 1 -1.90 6.07 21.64
C MET A 1 -0.90 7.16 21.32
N THR A 2 0.12 6.84 20.53
CA THR A 2 1.11 7.82 20.06
C THR A 2 0.44 8.64 18.97
N GLU A 3 0.36 9.94 19.18
CA GLU A 3 -0.21 10.88 18.22
C GLU A 3 0.66 10.91 16.96
N SER A 4 0.19 10.35 15.84
CA SER A 4 0.90 10.35 14.56
C SER A 4 0.29 11.34 13.57
N TYR A 5 1.15 11.86 12.71
CA TYR A 5 0.83 12.81 11.66
C TYR A 5 1.47 12.31 10.38
N ASP A 6 0.81 12.56 9.27
CA ASP A 6 1.37 12.36 7.95
C ASP A 6 1.40 13.70 7.21
N ILE A 7 2.34 13.83 6.29
CA ILE A 7 2.53 15.03 5.49
C ILE A 7 2.65 14.67 4.03
N ILE A 8 2.05 15.51 3.19
CA ILE A 8 2.29 15.53 1.76
C ILE A 8 2.79 16.91 1.35
N THR A 9 3.56 16.93 0.27
CA THR A 9 3.99 18.14 -0.42
C THR A 9 2.97 18.53 -1.47
N ARG A 10 2.84 19.83 -1.73
CA ARG A 10 2.02 20.39 -2.81
C ARG A 10 2.78 21.57 -3.43
N ASP A 11 2.38 21.99 -4.62
CA ASP A 11 2.98 23.17 -5.25
C ASP A 11 2.82 24.39 -4.33
N GLY A 12 3.97 24.94 -3.90
CA GLY A 12 4.02 26.10 -3.00
C GLY A 12 3.62 25.82 -1.54
N GLY A 13 3.56 24.56 -1.10
CA GLY A 13 3.12 24.27 0.27
C GLY A 13 3.26 22.83 0.76
N LEU A 14 2.76 22.61 1.97
CA LEU A 14 2.61 21.31 2.62
C LEU A 14 1.18 21.14 3.08
N ARG A 15 0.72 19.90 3.13
CA ARG A 15 -0.55 19.54 3.75
C ARG A 15 -0.30 18.50 4.82
N LEU A 16 -0.68 18.82 6.05
CA LEU A 16 -0.60 17.93 7.20
C LEU A 16 -1.93 17.21 7.39
N PHE A 17 -1.87 15.93 7.71
CA PHE A 17 -3.01 15.10 8.04
C PHE A 17 -2.87 14.56 9.45
N LYS A 18 -3.98 14.51 10.19
CA LYS A 18 -4.06 13.68 11.39
C LYS A 18 -4.06 12.21 10.97
N ALA A 19 -3.14 11.40 11.47
CA ALA A 19 -3.20 9.96 11.19
C ALA A 19 -4.38 9.29 11.91
N ASP A 20 -4.83 9.87 13.03
CA ASP A 20 -6.05 9.51 13.74
C ASP A 20 -7.00 10.73 13.78
N PRO A 21 -8.13 10.69 13.03
CA PRO A 21 -9.10 11.78 13.00
C PRO A 21 -9.77 12.07 14.35
N GLN A 22 -9.69 11.16 15.34
CA GLN A 22 -10.41 11.27 16.62
C GLN A 22 -9.73 12.20 17.65
N TRP A 23 -8.84 13.10 17.23
CA TRP A 23 -8.23 14.02 18.18
C TRP A 23 -9.14 15.14 18.64
N GLU A 24 -9.38 15.16 19.95
CA GLU A 24 -10.22 16.15 20.61
C GLU A 24 -9.47 17.45 20.99
N ARG A 25 -8.21 17.64 20.59
CA ARG A 25 -7.37 18.72 21.13
C ARG A 25 -6.62 19.49 20.05
N GLU A 26 -6.63 20.82 20.18
CA GLU A 26 -5.87 21.76 19.34
C GLU A 26 -4.34 21.53 19.43
N ARG A 27 -3.65 21.74 18.30
CA ARG A 27 -2.20 21.71 18.19
C ARG A 27 -1.66 23.03 17.65
N LEU A 28 -0.38 23.27 17.90
CA LEU A 28 0.40 24.32 17.26
C LEU A 28 1.40 23.66 16.32
N VAL A 29 1.40 24.08 15.06
CA VAL A 29 2.29 23.59 14.02
C VAL A 29 3.30 24.69 13.73
N SER A 30 4.56 24.45 14.07
CA SER A 30 5.66 25.35 13.74
C SER A 30 6.41 24.81 12.52
N VAL A 31 6.62 25.67 11.54
CA VAL A 31 7.21 25.33 10.26
C VAL A 31 8.44 26.21 10.07
N SER A 32 9.60 25.56 9.93
CA SER A 32 10.88 26.24 9.76
C SER A 32 11.60 25.70 8.54
N ALA A 33 12.24 26.59 7.80
CA ALA A 33 13.07 26.27 6.64
C ALA A 33 14.34 27.13 6.68
N PRO A 34 15.48 26.66 6.14
CA PRO A 34 16.71 27.44 6.09
C PRO A 34 16.50 28.80 5.43
N GLY A 35 16.93 29.87 6.09
CA GLY A 35 16.81 31.24 5.58
C GLY A 35 15.42 31.87 5.69
N LEU A 36 14.44 31.17 6.28
CA LEU A 36 13.09 31.69 6.49
C LEU A 36 12.75 31.83 7.98
N ALA A 37 11.92 32.83 8.30
CA ALA A 37 11.36 32.96 9.64
C ALA A 37 10.41 31.78 9.93
N THR A 38 10.50 31.22 11.13
CA THR A 38 9.59 30.17 11.59
C THR A 38 8.16 30.69 11.64
N ARG A 39 7.25 30.02 10.92
CA ARG A 39 5.81 30.30 10.97
C ARG A 39 5.16 29.35 11.95
N THR A 40 4.24 29.85 12.77
CA THR A 40 3.45 29.01 13.68
C THR A 40 1.98 29.16 13.36
N LEU A 41 1.33 28.04 13.10
CA LEU A 41 -0.08 27.93 12.74
C LEU A 41 -0.82 27.16 13.83
N ARG A 42 -2.10 27.49 14.02
CA ARG A 42 -3.00 26.66 14.81
C ARG A 42 -3.50 25.51 13.94
N PHE A 43 -3.56 24.32 14.51
CA PHE A 43 -4.24 23.16 13.93
C PHE A 43 -5.42 22.82 14.86
N PRO A 44 -6.61 23.33 14.53
CA PRO A 44 -7.81 23.13 15.34
C PRO A 44 -8.19 21.65 15.47
N SER A 45 -8.86 21.31 16.58
CA SER A 45 -9.28 19.93 16.86
C SER A 45 -10.32 19.41 15.88
N GLU A 46 -11.12 20.30 15.29
CA GLU A 46 -12.21 19.99 14.37
C GLU A 46 -11.75 19.78 12.91
N LEU A 47 -10.53 20.20 12.58
CA LEU A 47 -9.97 20.00 11.24
C LEU A 47 -9.10 18.75 11.19
N ASP A 48 -9.31 17.89 10.21
CA ASP A 48 -8.46 16.71 10.03
C ASP A 48 -7.20 17.00 9.20
N VAL A 49 -7.21 18.15 8.53
CA VAL A 49 -6.19 18.58 7.57
C VAL A 49 -5.81 20.03 7.84
N LEU A 50 -4.52 20.34 7.73
CA LEU A 50 -4.01 21.71 7.77
C LEU A 50 -3.11 21.96 6.55
N ASP A 51 -3.46 22.99 5.77
CA ASP A 51 -2.62 23.49 4.69
C ASP A 51 -1.63 24.54 5.21
N VAL A 52 -0.37 24.38 4.82
CA VAL A 52 0.72 25.33 5.05
C VAL A 52 1.16 25.84 3.68
N ILE A 53 0.75 27.05 3.34
CA ILE A 53 1.00 27.69 2.04
C ILE A 53 2.21 28.62 2.09
N ASP A 54 2.64 29.09 0.93
CA ASP A 54 3.76 30.02 0.73
C ASP A 54 5.09 29.47 1.26
N LEU A 55 5.32 28.17 1.05
CA LEU A 55 6.62 27.56 1.30
C LEU A 55 7.42 27.52 -0.01
N PRO A 56 8.73 27.82 0.01
CA PRO A 56 9.54 27.75 -1.19
C PRO A 56 9.59 26.30 -1.69
N ALA A 57 9.37 26.11 -2.99
CA ALA A 57 9.38 24.81 -3.64
C ALA A 57 10.74 24.08 -3.59
N TRP A 58 11.80 24.75 -3.14
CA TRP A 58 13.16 24.21 -3.04
C TRP A 58 13.60 23.90 -1.60
N ALA A 59 12.88 24.39 -0.59
CA ALA A 59 13.38 24.37 0.77
C ALA A 59 13.00 23.09 1.51
N ASP A 60 13.98 22.40 2.08
CA ASP A 60 13.74 21.40 3.11
C ASP A 60 13.06 22.06 4.31
N VAL A 61 11.96 21.47 4.77
CA VAL A 61 11.11 22.03 5.82
C VAL A 61 11.06 21.09 7.01
N THR A 62 11.34 21.65 8.18
CA THR A 62 11.05 20.99 9.46
C THR A 62 9.69 21.44 9.97
N VAL A 63 8.81 20.48 10.20
CA VAL A 63 7.47 20.67 10.78
C VAL A 63 7.48 20.11 12.19
N SER A 64 7.31 20.98 13.18
CA SER A 64 7.20 20.61 14.60
C SER A 64 5.76 20.78 15.07
N VAL A 65 5.16 19.72 15.58
CA VAL A 65 3.79 19.76 16.10
C VAL A 65 3.78 19.66 17.63
N HIS A 66 3.21 20.69 18.24
CA HIS A 66 3.14 20.89 19.69
C HIS A 66 1.70 20.81 20.18
N HIS A 67 1.51 20.45 21.46
CA HIS A 67 0.25 20.74 22.13
C HIS A 67 0.05 22.26 22.25
N ALA A 68 -1.16 22.74 22.00
CA ALA A 68 -1.47 24.17 22.20
C ALA A 68 -1.39 24.59 23.68
N HIS A 69 -1.78 23.68 24.59
CA HIS A 69 -1.80 23.96 26.03
C HIS A 69 -0.36 24.07 26.62
N PRO A 70 0.01 25.19 27.28
CA PRO A 70 1.37 25.45 27.76
C PRO A 70 1.94 24.36 28.68
N LEU A 71 1.19 23.92 29.69
CA LEU A 71 1.66 22.88 30.63
C LEU A 71 1.99 21.55 29.94
N ARG A 72 1.30 21.22 28.85
CA ARG A 72 1.56 19.98 28.12
C ARG A 72 2.80 20.06 27.26
N ARG A 73 3.17 21.26 26.80
CA ARG A 73 4.44 21.48 26.06
C ARG A 73 5.66 21.24 26.94
N LEU A 74 5.54 21.41 28.25
CA LEU A 74 6.62 21.14 29.20
C LEU A 74 6.85 19.63 29.40
N VAL A 75 5.79 18.83 29.30
CA VAL A 75 5.84 17.38 29.61
C VAL A 75 5.98 16.54 28.35
N LYS A 76 5.41 16.98 27.23
CA LYS A 76 5.41 16.24 25.96
C LYS A 76 6.31 16.90 24.92
N ARG A 77 7.25 16.11 24.41
CA ARG A 77 8.09 16.50 23.27
C ARG A 77 7.24 16.69 22.02
N PRO A 78 7.60 17.65 21.15
CA PRO A 78 6.94 17.80 19.87
C PRO A 78 7.18 16.59 18.98
N ALA A 79 6.19 16.28 18.14
CA ALA A 79 6.44 15.45 16.97
C ALA A 79 7.19 16.30 15.94
N VAL A 80 8.30 15.78 15.42
CA VAL A 80 9.11 16.47 14.41
C VAL A 80 9.07 15.66 13.13
N LEU A 81 8.64 16.30 12.05
CA LEU A 81 8.54 15.73 10.73
C LEU A 81 9.46 16.52 9.80
N GLN A 82 10.13 15.82 8.90
CA GLN A 82 10.91 16.43 7.84
C GLN A 82 10.15 16.29 6.53
N ALA A 83 9.91 17.41 5.87
CA ALA A 83 9.31 17.46 4.55
C ALA A 83 10.36 17.99 3.58
N ARG A 84 10.67 17.21 2.55
CA ARG A 84 11.46 17.69 1.42
C ARG A 84 10.53 17.93 0.25
N PRO A 85 10.63 19.07 -0.45
CA PRO A 85 9.88 19.28 -1.67
C PRO A 85 10.14 18.14 -2.63
N LYS A 86 9.06 17.59 -3.18
CA LYS A 86 9.18 16.44 -4.06
C LYS A 86 9.60 16.91 -5.45
N THR A 87 10.76 16.43 -5.89
CA THR A 87 11.30 16.75 -7.23
C THR A 87 10.94 15.70 -8.28
N ARG A 88 10.35 14.57 -7.86
CA ARG A 88 10.03 13.42 -8.72
C ARG A 88 8.69 12.79 -8.33
N ARG A 89 8.13 11.98 -9.21
CA ARG A 89 6.94 11.17 -8.90
C ARG A 89 7.29 10.07 -7.88
N LEU A 90 6.30 9.27 -7.46
CA LEU A 90 6.60 8.04 -6.74
C LEU A 90 7.50 7.16 -7.60
N ARG A 91 8.60 6.71 -7.03
CA ARG A 91 9.51 5.74 -7.66
C ARG A 91 8.79 4.42 -7.90
N GLY A 92 7.93 4.00 -6.98
CA GLY A 92 7.14 2.79 -7.13
C GLY A 92 5.80 2.83 -6.39
N LEU A 93 4.79 2.22 -7.00
CA LEU A 93 3.52 1.90 -6.34
C LEU A 93 3.27 0.41 -6.46
N ILE A 94 3.23 -0.29 -5.33
CA ILE A 94 3.01 -1.73 -5.23
C ILE A 94 1.59 -1.99 -4.73
N THR A 95 0.77 -2.66 -5.52
CA THR A 95 -0.65 -2.86 -5.20
C THR A 95 -1.16 -4.24 -5.64
N GLY A 96 -2.34 -4.62 -5.17
CA GLY A 96 -2.97 -5.93 -5.39
C GLY A 96 -4.27 -6.06 -4.62
N SER A 97 -4.88 -7.24 -4.62
CA SER A 97 -6.24 -7.51 -4.09
C SER A 97 -6.44 -7.40 -2.57
N GLY A 98 -5.48 -6.85 -1.82
CA GLY A 98 -5.43 -7.01 -0.36
C GLY A 98 -5.02 -8.42 0.05
N ARG A 99 -4.40 -8.53 1.24
CA ARG A 99 -3.86 -9.80 1.79
C ARG A 99 -2.80 -10.48 0.91
N CYS A 100 -2.28 -9.78 -0.10
CA CYS A 100 -1.25 -10.24 -1.02
C CYS A 100 0.19 -9.91 -0.57
N GLY A 101 0.38 -9.40 0.65
CA GLY A 101 1.70 -9.19 1.24
C GLY A 101 2.31 -7.80 1.08
N THR A 102 1.53 -6.80 0.63
CA THR A 102 1.94 -5.38 0.50
C THR A 102 2.68 -4.86 1.74
N GLN A 103 2.17 -5.14 2.94
CA GLN A 103 2.81 -4.71 4.20
C GLN A 103 4.20 -5.30 4.38
N SER A 104 4.37 -6.59 4.06
CA SER A 104 5.66 -7.27 4.22
C SER A 104 6.68 -6.79 3.20
N VAL A 105 6.23 -6.48 1.98
CA VAL A 105 7.06 -5.88 0.94
C VAL A 105 7.48 -4.46 1.33
N ALA A 106 6.55 -3.61 1.80
CA ALA A 106 6.90 -2.27 2.30
C ALA A 106 7.99 -2.32 3.38
N HIS A 107 7.78 -3.11 4.44
CA HIS A 107 8.77 -3.25 5.50
C HIS A 107 10.10 -3.85 5.02
N TRP A 108 10.09 -4.68 3.97
CA TRP A 108 11.29 -5.25 3.38
C TRP A 108 12.06 -4.27 2.47
N LEU A 109 11.36 -3.31 1.89
CA LEU A 109 11.95 -2.26 1.06
C LEU A 109 12.47 -1.10 1.91
N ASP A 110 11.79 -0.77 3.01
CA ASP A 110 12.15 0.38 3.84
C ASP A 110 13.58 0.26 4.39
N GLY A 111 14.32 1.37 4.30
CA GLY A 111 15.72 1.50 4.68
C GLY A 111 16.74 0.89 3.70
N ARG A 112 16.31 0.39 2.54
CA ARG A 112 17.25 -0.08 1.50
C ARG A 112 17.98 1.09 0.84
N THR A 113 19.17 0.84 0.33
CA THR A 113 19.93 1.85 -0.42
C THR A 113 19.46 1.87 -1.88
N ASP A 114 19.17 3.06 -2.39
CA ASP A 114 18.91 3.26 -3.82
C ASP A 114 20.22 3.39 -4.63
N LEU A 115 20.11 3.63 -5.94
CA LEU A 115 21.27 3.75 -6.84
C LEU A 115 22.16 4.97 -6.53
N ASP A 116 21.61 5.99 -5.88
CA ASP A 116 22.32 7.22 -5.54
C ASP A 116 23.00 7.13 -4.15
N GLY A 117 22.80 6.01 -3.43
CA GLY A 117 23.35 5.79 -2.10
C GLY A 117 22.43 6.24 -0.95
N ASP A 118 21.23 6.74 -1.27
CA ASP A 118 20.29 7.24 -0.28
C ASP A 118 19.43 6.12 0.31
N ALA A 119 18.98 6.31 1.54
CA ALA A 119 18.03 5.39 2.18
C ALA A 119 16.63 5.57 1.60
N LEU A 120 16.05 4.47 1.10
CA LEU A 120 14.69 4.36 0.59
C LEU A 120 13.69 4.41 1.75
N SER A 121 12.69 5.28 1.61
CA SER A 121 11.47 5.25 2.39
C SER A 121 10.37 4.52 1.63
N ALA A 122 9.90 3.42 2.20
CA ALA A 122 8.76 2.67 1.71
C ALA A 122 7.66 2.61 2.77
N ARG A 123 6.41 2.89 2.39
CA ARG A 123 5.26 2.95 3.30
C ARG A 123 4.18 1.95 2.90
N HIS A 124 3.32 1.65 3.87
CA HIS A 124 2.17 0.76 3.69
C HIS A 124 0.89 1.48 4.07
N GLU A 125 -0.01 1.64 3.11
CA GLU A 125 -1.33 2.24 3.31
C GLU A 125 -1.25 3.66 3.89
N SER A 126 -0.34 4.49 3.39
CA SER A 126 -0.23 5.89 3.79
C SER A 126 -1.56 6.63 3.56
N LEU A 127 -2.01 7.39 4.56
CA LEU A 127 -3.25 8.18 4.50
C LEU A 127 -4.53 7.38 4.15
N TRP A 128 -4.57 6.07 4.41
CA TRP A 128 -5.70 5.23 4.02
C TRP A 128 -7.06 5.73 4.54
N HIS A 129 -7.10 6.34 5.73
CA HIS A 129 -8.32 6.92 6.31
C HIS A 129 -8.96 7.99 5.39
N TYR A 130 -8.14 8.72 4.64
CA TYR A 130 -8.57 9.76 3.70
C TYR A 130 -8.74 9.21 2.28
N LEU A 131 -7.88 8.28 1.87
CA LEU A 131 -7.91 7.72 0.52
C LEU A 131 -9.08 6.75 0.31
N LEU A 132 -9.41 5.90 1.27
CA LEU A 132 -10.47 4.89 1.09
C LEU A 132 -11.84 5.51 0.74
N PRO A 133 -12.33 6.58 1.44
CA PRO A 133 -13.57 7.24 1.03
C PRO A 133 -13.50 7.86 -0.37
N MET A 134 -12.36 8.43 -0.77
CA MET A 134 -12.19 9.01 -2.11
C MET A 134 -12.19 7.94 -3.19
N ILE A 135 -11.54 6.81 -2.93
CA ILE A 135 -11.52 5.64 -3.82
C ILE A 135 -12.92 5.06 -3.96
N ALA A 136 -13.65 4.89 -2.85
CA ALA A 136 -15.04 4.42 -2.88
C ALA A 136 -15.96 5.36 -3.69
N ALA A 137 -15.67 6.66 -3.68
CA ALA A 137 -16.42 7.67 -4.42
C ALA A 137 -15.91 7.89 -5.87
N GLY A 138 -14.89 7.15 -6.33
CA GLY A 138 -14.33 7.31 -7.67
C GLY A 138 -13.65 8.66 -7.93
N ARG A 139 -13.16 9.32 -6.88
CA ARG A 139 -12.55 10.67 -6.95
C ARG A 139 -11.09 10.59 -7.44
N VAL A 140 -10.90 10.27 -8.72
CA VAL A 140 -9.58 10.03 -9.34
C VAL A 140 -8.61 11.18 -9.11
N GLU A 141 -9.00 12.42 -9.46
CA GLU A 141 -8.11 13.58 -9.37
C GLU A 141 -7.71 13.93 -7.94
N ASP A 142 -8.59 13.73 -6.97
CA ASP A 142 -8.27 13.96 -5.55
C ASP A 142 -7.28 12.93 -5.02
N VAL A 143 -7.45 11.66 -5.42
CA VAL A 143 -6.50 10.59 -5.08
C VAL A 143 -5.14 10.88 -5.72
N ARG A 144 -5.10 11.22 -7.01
CA ARG A 144 -3.86 11.61 -7.71
C ARG A 144 -3.16 12.76 -7.02
N ALA A 145 -3.89 13.81 -6.63
CA ALA A 145 -3.33 14.96 -5.94
C ALA A 145 -2.68 14.60 -4.59
N ILE A 146 -3.25 13.65 -3.83
CA ILE A 146 -2.65 13.17 -2.59
C ILE A 146 -1.40 12.32 -2.86
N VAL A 147 -1.49 11.38 -3.79
CA VAL A 147 -0.39 10.46 -4.14
C VAL A 147 0.82 11.22 -4.69
N ALA A 148 0.58 12.22 -5.54
CA ALA A 148 1.62 13.10 -6.08
C ALA A 148 2.42 13.75 -4.94
N GLY A 149 1.74 14.13 -3.86
CA GLY A 149 2.36 14.78 -2.71
C GLY A 149 3.08 13.86 -1.72
N PHE A 150 2.96 12.53 -1.81
CA PHE A 150 3.62 11.62 -0.87
C PHE A 150 5.12 11.88 -0.76
N THR A 151 5.63 11.91 0.48
CA THR A 151 7.03 12.21 0.81
C THR A 151 7.94 10.99 0.82
N HIS A 152 7.38 9.78 0.83
CA HIS A 152 8.12 8.53 0.66
C HIS A 152 8.30 8.21 -0.83
N GLN A 153 9.23 7.32 -1.16
CA GLN A 153 9.55 6.98 -2.55
C GLN A 153 8.71 5.81 -3.07
N VAL A 154 8.38 4.84 -2.21
CA VAL A 154 7.58 3.66 -2.59
C VAL A 154 6.35 3.52 -1.71
N GLU A 155 5.17 3.47 -2.32
CA GLU A 155 3.92 3.16 -1.62
C GLU A 155 3.54 1.71 -1.86
N CYS A 156 3.17 0.97 -0.81
CA CYS A 156 2.59 -0.35 -0.92
C CYS A 156 1.17 -0.36 -0.35
N ALA A 157 0.15 -0.33 -1.19
CA ALA A 157 -1.22 -0.21 -0.73
C ALA A 157 -2.19 -0.98 -1.63
N PRO A 158 -2.98 -1.92 -1.08
CA PRO A 158 -3.89 -2.72 -1.90
C PRO A 158 -5.07 -1.92 -2.47
N HIS A 159 -5.44 -0.78 -1.88
CA HIS A 159 -6.67 -0.07 -2.26
C HIS A 159 -6.57 0.61 -3.63
N PHE A 160 -5.36 0.87 -4.13
CA PHE A 160 -5.16 1.41 -5.47
C PHE A 160 -5.62 0.46 -6.58
N SER A 161 -5.69 -0.85 -6.32
CA SER A 161 -6.29 -1.82 -7.26
C SER A 161 -7.78 -1.58 -7.56
N LEU A 162 -8.46 -0.77 -6.73
CA LEU A 162 -9.88 -0.43 -6.88
C LEU A 162 -10.09 0.85 -7.68
N LEU A 163 -9.04 1.63 -7.92
CA LEU A 163 -9.09 2.85 -8.72
C LEU A 163 -7.78 2.98 -9.54
N PRO A 164 -7.56 2.08 -10.51
CA PRO A 164 -6.30 2.01 -11.26
C PRO A 164 -5.99 3.31 -12.00
N ASP A 165 -7.00 4.04 -12.44
CA ASP A 165 -6.82 5.32 -13.14
C ASP A 165 -6.14 6.38 -12.27
N ALA A 166 -6.21 6.26 -10.93
CA ALA A 166 -5.55 7.21 -10.02
C ALA A 166 -4.07 6.89 -9.76
N ILE A 167 -3.54 5.79 -10.32
CA ILE A 167 -2.16 5.35 -10.09
C ILE A 167 -1.20 6.16 -10.96
N GLU A 168 -0.25 6.84 -10.33
CA GLU A 168 0.88 7.50 -11.00
C GLU A 168 2.19 7.21 -10.26
N ALA A 169 3.07 6.44 -10.89
CA ALA A 169 4.40 6.12 -10.40
C ALA A 169 5.33 5.76 -11.58
N ASP A 170 6.64 5.87 -11.37
CA ASP A 170 7.64 5.45 -12.37
C ASP A 170 7.56 3.94 -12.62
N ALA A 171 7.31 3.15 -11.56
CA ALA A 171 7.01 1.73 -11.64
C ALA A 171 5.69 1.40 -10.94
N VAL A 172 4.77 0.74 -11.66
CA VAL A 172 3.53 0.23 -11.09
C VAL A 172 3.63 -1.29 -10.99
N VAL A 173 3.70 -1.79 -9.77
CA VAL A 173 3.91 -3.21 -9.50
C VAL A 173 2.61 -3.86 -9.04
N ARG A 174 2.12 -4.80 -9.85
CA ARG A 174 1.08 -5.75 -9.42
C ARG A 174 1.71 -6.85 -8.59
N LEU A 175 1.43 -6.83 -7.28
CA LEU A 175 1.77 -7.90 -6.36
C LEU A 175 0.60 -8.87 -6.26
N ILE A 176 0.74 -10.03 -6.93
CA ILE A 176 -0.25 -11.10 -6.89
C ILE A 176 0.18 -12.18 -5.88
N ARG A 177 -0.81 -12.79 -5.23
CA ARG A 177 -0.64 -13.93 -4.32
C ARG A 177 -1.69 -14.97 -4.70
N ASP A 178 -1.38 -16.25 -4.45
CA ASP A 178 -2.28 -17.37 -4.71
C ASP A 178 -3.69 -17.06 -4.20
N GLY A 179 -4.66 -17.07 -5.12
CA GLY A 179 -6.05 -16.69 -4.85
C GLY A 179 -6.66 -17.53 -3.73
N ARG A 180 -6.27 -18.79 -3.59
CA ARG A 180 -6.76 -19.69 -2.52
C ARG A 180 -6.38 -19.14 -1.15
N ARG A 181 -5.11 -18.74 -1.00
CA ARG A 181 -4.57 -18.17 0.24
C ARG A 181 -5.13 -16.78 0.54
N VAL A 182 -5.36 -15.97 -0.51
CA VAL A 182 -5.95 -14.63 -0.35
C VAL A 182 -7.40 -14.72 0.08
N VAL A 183 -8.22 -15.52 -0.60
CA VAL A 183 -9.64 -15.73 -0.28
C VAL A 183 -9.78 -16.25 1.14
N GLN A 184 -9.06 -17.31 1.51
CA GLN A 184 -9.10 -17.83 2.89
C GLN A 184 -8.66 -16.76 3.90
N SER A 185 -7.59 -16.02 3.63
CA SER A 185 -7.17 -14.94 4.53
C SER A 185 -8.18 -13.81 4.63
N GLY A 186 -8.93 -13.53 3.56
CA GLY A 186 -9.99 -12.54 3.52
C GLY A 186 -11.18 -12.95 4.38
N LEU A 187 -11.64 -14.20 4.21
CA LEU A 187 -12.70 -14.81 5.01
C LEU A 187 -12.36 -14.81 6.51
N ASN A 188 -11.13 -15.22 6.87
CA ASN A 188 -10.64 -15.19 8.25
C ASN A 188 -10.65 -13.76 8.86
N ARG A 189 -10.57 -12.72 8.02
CA ARG A 189 -10.63 -11.31 8.43
C ARG A 189 -12.04 -10.72 8.32
N GLY A 190 -13.03 -11.52 7.93
CA GLY A 190 -14.42 -11.10 7.80
C GLY A 190 -14.67 -10.22 6.59
N TRP A 191 -13.98 -10.46 5.47
CA TRP A 191 -14.38 -9.88 4.19
C TRP A 191 -15.85 -10.15 3.91
N TYR A 192 -16.60 -9.10 3.56
CA TYR A 192 -18.04 -9.17 3.25
C TYR A 192 -18.96 -9.58 4.40
N VAL A 193 -18.43 -9.70 5.63
CA VAL A 193 -19.21 -10.07 6.82
C VAL A 193 -19.09 -9.02 7.93
N LYS A 194 -17.87 -8.53 8.21
CA LYS A 194 -17.63 -7.55 9.28
C LYS A 194 -17.84 -6.13 8.78
N GLU A 195 -18.29 -5.23 9.65
CA GLU A 195 -18.25 -3.81 9.32
C GLU A 195 -16.81 -3.28 9.44
N GLY A 196 -16.38 -2.46 8.49
CA GLY A 196 -15.09 -1.78 8.55
C GLY A 196 -14.78 -1.00 7.27
N PRO A 197 -13.85 -0.02 7.32
CA PRO A 197 -13.53 0.83 6.16
C PRO A 197 -13.14 0.03 4.92
N TRP A 198 -12.34 -1.03 5.11
CA TRP A 198 -11.95 -1.95 4.06
C TRP A 198 -13.10 -2.74 3.44
N ASN A 199 -14.18 -3.02 4.17
CA ASN A 199 -15.35 -3.66 3.59
C ASN A 199 -16.25 -2.65 2.87
N ARG A 200 -16.27 -1.38 3.30
CA ARG A 200 -17.07 -0.31 2.66
C ARG A 200 -16.51 0.13 1.30
N VAL A 201 -15.20 0.05 1.08
CA VAL A 201 -14.57 0.42 -0.20
C VAL A 201 -14.69 -0.66 -1.27
N LYS A 202 -14.94 -1.92 -0.89
CA LYS A 202 -14.99 -3.02 -1.85
C LYS A 202 -16.29 -3.00 -2.64
N PRO A 203 -16.25 -3.28 -3.94
CA PRO A 203 -17.46 -3.52 -4.71
C PRO A 203 -18.26 -4.68 -4.11
N VAL A 204 -19.59 -4.55 -4.17
CA VAL A 204 -20.51 -5.63 -3.83
C VAL A 204 -20.66 -6.55 -5.03
N PHE A 205 -20.42 -7.84 -4.83
CA PHE A 205 -20.52 -8.86 -5.86
C PHE A 205 -21.71 -9.80 -5.56
N PRO A 206 -22.25 -10.49 -6.57
CA PRO A 206 -23.26 -11.52 -6.33
C PRO A 206 -22.68 -12.75 -5.63
N GLY A 207 -23.52 -13.45 -4.85
CA GLY A 207 -23.20 -14.68 -4.14
C GLY A 207 -22.95 -14.48 -2.65
N ASP A 208 -22.58 -15.56 -1.97
CA ASP A 208 -22.19 -15.54 -0.56
C ASP A 208 -20.83 -14.87 -0.34
N ALA A 209 -20.39 -14.77 0.92
CA ALA A 209 -19.12 -14.13 1.26
C ALA A 209 -17.90 -14.81 0.60
N PHE A 210 -17.98 -16.11 0.33
CA PHE A 210 -16.93 -16.87 -0.36
C PHE A 210 -16.84 -16.46 -1.83
N ALA A 211 -17.95 -16.55 -2.55
CA ALA A 211 -18.05 -16.15 -3.96
C ALA A 211 -17.69 -14.66 -4.14
N GLN A 212 -18.15 -13.78 -3.25
CA GLN A 212 -17.78 -12.36 -3.26
C GLN A 212 -16.28 -12.15 -3.06
N SER A 213 -15.65 -12.90 -2.16
CA SER A 213 -14.20 -12.84 -1.94
C SER A 213 -13.41 -13.32 -3.17
N CYS A 214 -13.88 -14.37 -3.85
CA CYS A 214 -13.31 -14.85 -5.11
C CYS A 214 -13.40 -13.76 -6.20
N ARG A 215 -14.59 -13.19 -6.40
CA ARG A 215 -14.82 -12.14 -7.41
C ARG A 215 -14.00 -10.89 -7.12
N PHE A 216 -13.85 -10.53 -5.85
CA PHE A 216 -13.00 -9.43 -5.43
C PHE A 216 -11.53 -9.65 -5.79
N TRP A 217 -10.99 -10.84 -5.51
CA TRP A 217 -9.62 -11.18 -5.86
C TRP A 217 -9.38 -11.06 -7.36
N VAL A 218 -10.28 -11.61 -8.19
CA VAL A 218 -10.20 -11.48 -9.65
C VAL A 218 -10.30 -10.01 -10.07
N HIS A 219 -11.34 -9.30 -9.61
CA HIS A 219 -11.59 -7.91 -9.96
C HIS A 219 -10.38 -7.00 -9.70
N ALA A 220 -9.82 -7.08 -8.50
CA ALA A 220 -8.68 -6.24 -8.12
C ALA A 220 -7.42 -6.54 -8.96
N ASN A 221 -7.15 -7.81 -9.29
CA ASN A 221 -5.98 -8.16 -10.11
C ASN A 221 -6.18 -7.84 -11.60
N ARG A 222 -7.40 -8.00 -12.14
CA ARG A 222 -7.75 -7.64 -13.51
C ARG A 222 -7.73 -6.12 -13.72
N ASN A 223 -8.16 -5.32 -12.74
CA ASN A 223 -8.05 -3.85 -12.80
C ASN A 223 -6.61 -3.37 -13.02
N LEU A 224 -5.63 -4.10 -12.48
CA LEU A 224 -4.22 -3.74 -12.57
C LEU A 224 -3.58 -4.11 -13.91
N GLU A 225 -4.20 -4.95 -14.74
CA GLU A 225 -3.62 -5.36 -16.04
C GLU A 225 -3.39 -4.18 -16.99
N ARG A 226 -4.20 -3.14 -16.86
CA ARG A 226 -4.13 -1.97 -17.74
C ARG A 226 -3.03 -0.98 -17.36
N VAL A 227 -2.54 -1.04 -16.11
CA VAL A 227 -1.68 0.00 -15.54
C VAL A 227 -0.38 -0.54 -14.95
N ALA A 228 -0.30 -1.84 -14.63
CA ALA A 228 0.90 -2.44 -14.06
C ALA A 228 2.00 -2.56 -15.11
N THR A 229 3.18 -2.01 -14.80
CA THR A 229 4.38 -2.17 -15.61
C THR A 229 5.12 -3.46 -15.27
N HIS A 230 4.92 -4.00 -14.06
CA HIS A 230 5.50 -5.26 -13.62
C HIS A 230 4.48 -6.09 -12.83
N THR A 231 4.60 -7.42 -12.91
CA THR A 231 3.84 -8.36 -12.07
C THR A 231 4.82 -9.26 -11.33
N PHE A 232 4.63 -9.41 -10.01
CA PHE A 232 5.38 -10.35 -9.20
C PHE A 232 4.44 -11.18 -8.34
N ARG A 233 4.72 -12.49 -8.25
CA ARG A 233 4.07 -13.37 -7.29
C ARG A 233 4.77 -13.24 -5.94
N LEU A 234 4.00 -13.08 -4.87
CA LEU A 234 4.55 -13.04 -3.51
C LEU A 234 5.39 -14.29 -3.22
N GLU A 235 4.92 -15.45 -3.66
CA GLU A 235 5.61 -16.74 -3.49
C GLU A 235 7.01 -16.74 -4.13
N ASP A 236 7.15 -16.18 -5.33
CA ASP A 236 8.45 -16.08 -6.00
C ASP A 236 9.38 -15.11 -5.29
N LEU A 237 8.87 -13.96 -4.82
CA LEU A 237 9.65 -13.00 -4.06
C LEU A 237 10.17 -13.61 -2.74
N SER A 238 9.38 -14.48 -2.10
CA SER A 238 9.82 -15.21 -0.91
C SER A 238 10.87 -16.28 -1.25
N ALA A 239 10.67 -17.07 -2.32
CA ALA A 239 11.51 -18.22 -2.63
C ALA A 239 12.80 -17.86 -3.38
N SER A 240 12.75 -16.93 -4.33
CA SER A 240 13.79 -16.72 -5.34
C SER A 240 14.58 -15.43 -5.13
N PRO A 241 15.91 -15.50 -4.92
CA PRO A 241 16.78 -14.32 -4.97
C PRO A 241 16.68 -13.56 -6.30
N ALA A 242 16.48 -14.27 -7.41
CA ALA A 242 16.35 -13.66 -8.73
C ALA A 242 15.06 -12.83 -8.86
N ALA A 243 13.94 -13.32 -8.34
CA ALA A 243 12.68 -12.56 -8.32
C ALA A 243 12.80 -11.29 -7.47
N ARG A 244 13.49 -11.37 -6.32
CA ARG A 244 13.79 -10.19 -5.48
C ARG A 244 14.68 -9.20 -6.20
N ALA A 245 15.73 -9.66 -6.87
CA ALA A 245 16.61 -8.79 -7.65
C ALA A 245 15.86 -8.08 -8.78
N ALA A 246 14.96 -8.78 -9.47
CA ALA A 246 14.12 -8.21 -10.51
C ALA A 246 13.15 -7.13 -9.97
N LEU A 247 12.53 -7.35 -8.80
CA LEU A 247 11.71 -6.31 -8.15
C LEU A 247 12.54 -5.09 -7.75
N LEU A 248 13.73 -5.29 -7.19
CA LEU A 248 14.63 -4.18 -6.82
C LEU A 248 15.05 -3.40 -8.06
N ALA A 249 15.39 -4.08 -9.16
CA ALA A 249 15.72 -3.44 -10.42
C ALA A 249 14.55 -2.64 -11.00
N ALA A 250 13.32 -3.18 -10.98
CA ALA A 250 12.12 -2.47 -11.39
C ALA A 250 11.87 -1.18 -10.59
N LEU A 251 12.31 -1.15 -9.33
CA LEU A 251 12.22 0.03 -8.46
C LEU A 251 13.48 0.92 -8.55
N GLY A 252 14.47 0.59 -9.38
CA GLY A 252 15.75 1.31 -9.46
C GLY A 252 16.55 1.27 -8.16
N LEU A 253 16.59 0.11 -7.50
CA LEU A 253 17.30 -0.12 -6.24
C LEU A 253 18.49 -1.05 -6.44
N LEU A 254 19.50 -0.93 -5.58
CA LEU A 254 20.64 -1.84 -5.59
C LEU A 254 20.20 -3.27 -5.19
N PRO A 255 20.77 -4.32 -5.82
CA PRO A 255 20.50 -5.68 -5.43
C PRO A 255 20.94 -5.91 -3.97
N GLY A 256 20.22 -6.79 -3.26
CA GLY A 256 20.58 -7.11 -1.88
C GLY A 256 20.15 -8.51 -1.47
N GLY A 257 20.95 -9.16 -0.63
CA GLY A 257 20.73 -10.53 -0.17
C GLY A 257 19.67 -10.68 0.92
N ARG A 258 19.16 -9.59 1.50
CA ARG A 258 18.16 -9.63 2.59
C ARG A 258 16.90 -10.37 2.11
N PRO A 259 16.54 -11.51 2.73
CA PRO A 259 15.36 -12.27 2.34
C PRO A 259 14.08 -11.48 2.66
N LEU A 260 13.02 -11.71 1.87
CA LEU A 260 11.69 -11.19 2.18
C LEU A 260 11.13 -12.00 3.37
N PRO A 261 10.72 -11.37 4.49
CA PRO A 261 10.19 -12.11 5.61
C PRO A 261 8.99 -12.95 5.20
N THR A 262 9.00 -14.24 5.51
CA THR A 262 7.86 -15.14 5.35
C THR A 262 6.87 -14.94 6.50
N SER A 263 6.36 -13.73 6.65
CA SER A 263 5.45 -13.33 7.73
C SER A 263 4.07 -14.04 7.68
N ASN A 264 3.80 -14.83 6.64
CA ASN A 264 2.55 -15.57 6.45
C ASN A 264 2.72 -17.10 6.33
N ALA A 265 3.84 -17.68 6.80
CA ALA A 265 3.97 -19.13 6.93
C ALA A 265 3.14 -19.72 8.10
N GLY A 266 2.20 -18.94 8.67
CA GLY A 266 1.30 -19.43 9.70
C GLY A 266 0.21 -20.35 9.12
N PRO A 267 -0.15 -21.45 9.81
CA PRO A 267 -1.08 -22.49 9.34
C PRO A 267 -2.52 -22.01 9.08
N VAL A 268 -2.83 -20.74 9.33
CA VAL A 268 -4.18 -20.15 9.25
C VAL A 268 -4.48 -19.56 7.86
N SER A 269 -3.46 -19.14 7.09
CA SER A 269 -3.66 -18.65 5.71
C SER A 269 -3.65 -19.75 4.65
N SER A 270 -3.55 -21.00 5.09
CA SER A 270 -3.42 -22.23 4.31
C SER A 270 -4.56 -23.22 4.57
N GLN A 271 -5.64 -22.80 5.25
CA GLN A 271 -6.79 -23.67 5.58
C GLN A 271 -7.75 -23.87 4.40
N THR A 272 -7.20 -24.01 3.19
CA THR A 272 -7.98 -24.28 1.98
C THR A 272 -8.48 -25.71 1.95
N ASP A 273 -7.93 -26.57 2.81
CA ASP A 273 -8.38 -27.93 3.10
C ASP A 273 -9.77 -27.99 3.77
N ARG A 274 -10.26 -26.87 4.29
CA ARG A 274 -11.57 -26.77 4.94
C ARG A 274 -12.70 -26.36 4.01
N TRP A 275 -12.39 -26.08 2.75
CA TRP A 275 -13.40 -25.69 1.77
C TRP A 275 -14.28 -26.89 1.44
N THR A 276 -15.58 -26.64 1.34
CA THR A 276 -16.53 -27.61 0.82
C THR A 276 -16.27 -27.85 -0.67
N GLU A 277 -16.76 -28.97 -1.19
CA GLU A 277 -16.69 -29.26 -2.64
C GLU A 277 -17.35 -28.13 -3.48
N ALA A 278 -18.45 -27.55 -2.99
CA ALA A 278 -19.11 -26.41 -3.62
C ALA A 278 -18.24 -25.14 -3.63
N GLU A 279 -17.50 -24.85 -2.56
CA GLU A 279 -16.55 -23.74 -2.51
C GLU A 279 -15.35 -23.96 -3.44
N HIS A 280 -14.84 -25.19 -3.52
CA HIS A 280 -13.81 -25.54 -4.51
C HIS A 280 -14.29 -25.32 -5.94
N ALA A 281 -15.48 -25.81 -6.28
CA ALA A 281 -16.08 -25.60 -7.61
C ALA A 281 -16.30 -24.11 -7.90
N THR A 282 -16.80 -23.35 -6.91
CA THR A 282 -17.00 -21.90 -7.03
C THR A 282 -15.68 -21.16 -7.26
N PHE A 283 -14.62 -21.52 -6.54
CA PHE A 283 -13.30 -20.92 -6.73
C PHE A 283 -12.75 -21.24 -8.12
N GLU A 284 -12.87 -22.49 -8.56
CA GLU A 284 -12.45 -22.92 -9.89
C GLU A 284 -13.21 -22.17 -11.00
N GLU A 285 -14.53 -22.02 -10.87
CA GLU A 285 -15.36 -21.27 -11.81
C GLU A 285 -14.95 -19.79 -11.88
N ILE A 286 -14.75 -19.14 -10.72
CA ILE A 286 -14.56 -17.68 -10.67
C ILE A 286 -13.10 -17.28 -10.88
N CYS A 287 -12.18 -17.94 -10.19
CA CYS A 287 -10.77 -17.57 -10.14
C CYS A 287 -9.91 -18.36 -11.12
N GLY A 288 -10.44 -19.42 -11.73
CA GLY A 288 -9.65 -20.44 -12.42
C GLY A 288 -8.79 -19.89 -13.56
N GLU A 289 -9.35 -19.02 -14.39
CA GLU A 289 -8.62 -18.40 -15.51
C GLU A 289 -7.40 -17.61 -15.03
N LEU A 290 -7.59 -16.69 -14.09
CA LEU A 290 -6.49 -15.88 -13.54
C LEU A 290 -5.47 -16.73 -12.74
N MET A 291 -5.93 -17.82 -12.12
CA MET A 291 -5.05 -18.80 -11.48
C MET A 291 -4.25 -19.61 -12.51
N ASP A 292 -4.83 -19.97 -13.66
CA ASP A 292 -4.13 -20.66 -14.74
C ASP A 292 -3.02 -19.77 -15.34
N GLU A 293 -3.27 -18.45 -15.45
CA GLU A 293 -2.29 -17.47 -15.92
C GLU A 293 -1.07 -17.32 -14.99
N HIS A 294 -1.29 -17.30 -13.67
CA HIS A 294 -0.24 -16.94 -12.70
C HIS A 294 0.27 -18.10 -11.85
N TYR A 295 -0.47 -19.19 -11.74
CA TYR A 295 -0.15 -20.34 -10.92
C TYR A 295 -0.31 -21.63 -11.74
N PRO A 296 0.45 -21.80 -12.84
CA PRO A 296 0.30 -22.96 -13.71
C PRO A 296 0.49 -24.26 -12.91
N GLY A 297 -0.51 -25.14 -12.96
CA GLY A 297 -0.53 -26.39 -12.20
C GLY A 297 -1.26 -26.35 -10.86
N TRP A 298 -1.83 -25.20 -10.45
CA TRP A 298 -2.57 -25.07 -9.19
C TRP A 298 -3.70 -26.11 -9.03
N ARG A 299 -4.30 -26.55 -10.14
CA ARG A 299 -5.35 -27.59 -10.18
C ARG A 299 -4.85 -28.97 -9.75
N ARG A 300 -3.58 -29.31 -10.03
CA ARG A 300 -2.97 -30.59 -9.65
C ARG A 300 -2.65 -30.66 -8.16
N GLU A 301 -2.35 -29.50 -7.56
CA GLU A 301 -2.06 -29.38 -6.12
C GLU A 301 -3.30 -29.56 -5.23
N ALA A 302 -4.52 -29.41 -5.78
CA ALA A 302 -5.76 -29.62 -5.04
C ALA A 302 -5.98 -31.09 -4.61
N GLY A 303 -5.17 -32.03 -5.11
CA GLY A 303 -5.24 -33.46 -4.78
C GLY A 303 -3.99 -34.06 -4.12
N ALA A 304 -2.95 -33.27 -3.82
CA ALA A 304 -1.69 -33.79 -3.24
C ALA A 304 -1.17 -32.90 -2.10
N PRO A 305 -0.62 -33.49 -1.01
CA PRO A 305 0.02 -32.72 0.06
C PRO A 305 1.18 -31.87 -0.50
N GLN A 306 1.21 -30.59 -0.13
CA GLN A 306 2.13 -29.59 -0.69
C GLN A 306 3.59 -29.86 -0.31
N ASP A 307 4.37 -30.36 -1.26
CA ASP A 307 5.83 -30.18 -1.29
C ASP A 307 6.20 -29.15 -2.37
N ALA A 308 7.01 -28.18 -1.96
CA ALA A 308 7.38 -27.00 -2.73
C ALA A 308 8.29 -27.34 -3.92
N ALA A 309 7.86 -27.05 -5.16
CA ALA A 309 8.76 -26.95 -6.30
C ALA A 309 8.33 -25.82 -7.25
N GLY A 310 9.26 -24.90 -7.49
CA GLY A 310 9.04 -23.64 -8.20
C GLY A 310 8.77 -23.79 -9.70
N ALA A 311 7.85 -22.96 -10.19
CA ALA A 311 7.65 -22.72 -11.61
C ALA A 311 8.60 -21.60 -12.12
N PRO A 312 9.06 -21.65 -13.38
CA PRO A 312 9.92 -20.62 -13.97
C PRO A 312 9.15 -19.31 -14.24
N LEU A 313 9.86 -18.19 -14.09
CA LEU A 313 9.37 -16.82 -14.37
C LEU A 313 8.95 -16.67 -15.83
N MET A 314 7.69 -16.33 -16.10
CA MET A 314 7.27 -15.81 -17.41
C MET A 314 7.74 -14.36 -17.55
N GLN A 315 8.60 -14.09 -18.53
CA GLN A 315 8.83 -12.75 -19.07
C GLN A 315 7.68 -12.42 -20.03
N VAL A 316 6.94 -11.35 -19.75
CA VAL A 316 5.99 -10.78 -20.72
C VAL A 316 6.81 -10.01 -21.75
N ALA A 317 6.70 -10.42 -23.01
CA ALA A 317 7.37 -9.76 -24.13
C ALA A 317 6.87 -8.32 -24.26
N GLY A 318 7.80 -7.36 -24.26
CA GLY A 318 7.51 -5.98 -24.64
C GLY A 318 7.15 -5.90 -26.11
N ALA A 319 6.04 -5.23 -26.41
CA ALA A 319 5.72 -4.79 -27.76
C ALA A 319 6.71 -3.71 -28.19
N GLY A 320 7.20 -3.83 -29.42
CA GLY A 320 7.99 -2.80 -30.11
C GLY A 320 7.13 -1.67 -30.66
#